data_AF-A0A8J2RIY2-F1
#
_entry.id   AF-A0A8J2RIY2-F1
#
_cell.length_a   1.000
_cell.length_b   1.000
_cell.length_c   1.000
_cell.angle_alpha   90.00
_cell.angle_beta   90.00
_cell.angle_gamma   90.00
#
_symmetry.space_group_name_H-M   'P 1'
#
loop_
_entity.id
_entity.type
_entity.pdbx_description
1 polymer ?
#
loop_
_entity_poly.entity_id
_entity_poly.type
_entity_poly.pdbx_seq_one_letter_code
_entity_poly.pdbx_strand_id
1 'polypeptide(L)'
;MAGHDYDERILNGEEWTVEALAVIHDVKDHVLEIVIADRSVNNDQLIHMNLTTKEKQRYCIELTAQGFRVVGYDYNQIDVSSDDYFETPYALLDKLSPLYRQAFGDSLVSKLLLLHSSRRHSTDNEPQLDD
;
A
#
# COMPACT_ATOMS: atom_id res chain seq x y z
N MET A 1 -11.63 -29.55 -20.18
CA MET A 1 -10.57 -29.13 -19.24
C MET A 1 -9.82 -28.00 -19.93
N ALA A 2 -10.31 -26.77 -19.79
CA ALA A 2 -9.69 -25.60 -20.40
C ALA A 2 -8.57 -25.15 -19.46
N GLY A 3 -7.33 -25.23 -19.94
CA GLY A 3 -6.18 -24.69 -19.22
C GLY A 3 -6.36 -23.19 -19.05
N HIS A 4 -6.34 -22.73 -17.81
CA HIS A 4 -6.14 -21.31 -17.55
C HIS A 4 -4.67 -21.02 -17.83
N ASP A 5 -4.39 -20.53 -19.03
CA ASP A 5 -3.23 -19.70 -19.29
C ASP A 5 -3.41 -18.41 -18.47
N TYR A 6 -3.00 -18.45 -17.21
CA TYR A 6 -2.68 -17.22 -16.48
C TYR A 6 -1.40 -16.71 -17.11
N ASP A 7 -1.56 -15.76 -18.03
CA ASP A 7 -0.49 -15.02 -18.67
C ASP A 7 0.30 -14.27 -17.58
N GLU A 8 1.25 -14.96 -16.97
CA GLU A 8 2.17 -14.44 -15.97
C GLU A 8 3.13 -13.51 -16.73
N ARG A 9 2.66 -12.29 -16.97
CA ARG A 9 3.34 -11.30 -17.79
C ARG A 9 4.70 -11.00 -17.17
N ILE A 10 5.76 -11.57 -17.73
CA ILE A 10 7.13 -11.35 -17.29
C ILE A 10 7.51 -9.91 -17.65
N LEU A 11 7.47 -9.02 -16.67
CA LEU A 11 7.94 -7.65 -16.81
C LEU A 11 9.48 -7.63 -16.90
N ASN A 12 10.02 -6.72 -17.69
CA ASN A 12 11.45 -6.45 -17.73
C ASN A 12 11.87 -5.45 -16.62
N GLY A 13 13.18 -5.26 -16.41
CA GLY A 13 13.70 -4.41 -15.32
C GLY A 13 13.26 -2.93 -15.37
N GLU A 14 12.97 -2.37 -16.54
CA GLU A 14 12.44 -1.00 -16.66
C GLU A 14 10.97 -0.94 -16.26
N GLU A 15 10.18 -1.94 -16.66
CA GLU A 15 8.77 -2.07 -16.27
C GLU A 15 8.62 -2.24 -14.75
N TRP A 16 9.45 -3.07 -14.11
CA TRP A 16 9.46 -3.20 -12.65
C TRP A 16 9.78 -1.90 -11.93
N THR A 17 10.65 -1.06 -12.51
CA THR A 17 10.94 0.27 -11.96
C THR A 17 9.71 1.17 -12.00
N VAL A 18 8.95 1.14 -13.10
CA VAL A 18 7.70 1.92 -13.23
C VAL A 18 6.66 1.43 -12.22
N GLU A 19 6.48 0.12 -12.07
CA GLU A 19 5.56 -0.46 -11.08
C GLU A 19 5.94 -0.06 -9.65
N ALA A 20 7.23 -0.15 -9.29
CA ALA A 20 7.69 0.29 -7.97
C ALA A 20 7.44 1.79 -7.73
N LEU A 21 7.63 2.63 -8.73
CA LEU A 21 7.35 4.06 -8.63
C LEU A 21 5.85 4.34 -8.45
N ALA A 22 4.98 3.59 -9.13
CA ALA A 22 3.54 3.68 -8.95
C ALA A 22 3.14 3.29 -7.51
N VAL A 23 3.69 2.19 -6.99
CA VAL A 23 3.48 1.78 -5.59
C VAL A 23 3.94 2.85 -4.61
N ILE A 24 5.15 3.39 -4.79
CA ILE A 24 5.70 4.46 -3.95
C ILE A 24 4.75 5.66 -3.96
N HIS A 25 4.28 6.07 -5.14
CA HIS A 25 3.37 7.19 -5.28
C HIS A 25 2.08 6.99 -4.49
N ASP A 26 1.53 5.78 -4.50
CA ASP A 26 0.26 5.43 -3.86
C ASP A 26 0.32 5.35 -2.34
N VAL A 27 1.51 5.07 -1.77
CA VAL A 27 1.66 4.85 -0.33
C VAL A 27 2.57 5.84 0.41
N LYS A 28 3.28 6.73 -0.29
CA LYS A 28 4.22 7.70 0.31
C LYS A 28 3.62 8.51 1.47
N ASP A 29 2.35 8.89 1.39
CA ASP A 29 1.70 9.71 2.42
C ASP A 29 1.38 8.90 3.69
N HIS A 30 1.27 7.58 3.54
CA HIS A 30 0.93 6.63 4.59
C HIS A 30 2.14 6.12 5.38
N VAL A 31 3.35 6.39 4.90
CA VAL A 31 4.62 5.92 5.50
C VAL A 31 5.50 7.11 5.87
N LEU A 32 6.62 6.88 6.56
CA LEU A 32 7.58 7.96 6.80
C LEU A 32 8.47 8.17 5.57
N GLU A 33 8.93 7.07 4.97
CA GLU A 33 9.75 7.07 3.77
C GLU A 33 9.52 5.76 3.01
N ILE A 34 9.50 5.81 1.68
CA ILE A 34 9.60 4.62 0.83
C ILE A 34 10.36 4.97 -0.44
N VAL A 35 11.37 4.18 -0.77
CA VAL A 35 12.28 4.40 -1.91
C VAL A 35 12.67 3.08 -2.54
N ILE A 36 13.06 3.09 -3.81
CA ILE A 36 13.66 1.91 -4.45
C ILE A 36 15.00 1.59 -3.75
N ALA A 37 15.24 0.30 -3.49
CA ALA A 37 16.45 -0.17 -2.84
C ALA A 37 17.68 -0.05 -3.77
N ASP A 38 18.87 -0.28 -3.21
CA ASP A 38 20.11 -0.21 -3.99
C ASP A 38 20.12 -1.21 -5.16
N ARG A 39 20.77 -0.84 -6.28
CA ARG A 39 20.85 -1.70 -7.46
C ARG A 39 21.54 -3.04 -7.17
N SER A 40 22.41 -3.11 -6.16
CA SER A 40 23.09 -4.34 -5.72
C SER A 40 22.14 -5.45 -5.26
N VAL A 41 20.92 -5.14 -4.83
CA VAL A 41 19.91 -6.12 -4.43
C VAL A 41 18.82 -6.34 -5.48
N ASN A 42 18.76 -5.52 -6.54
CA ASN A 42 17.75 -5.62 -7.59
C ASN A 42 18.22 -6.53 -8.75
N ASN A 43 17.29 -7.22 -9.40
CA ASN A 43 17.55 -7.99 -10.62
C ASN A 43 16.46 -7.72 -11.68
N ASP A 44 16.59 -8.29 -12.88
CA ASP A 44 15.66 -8.01 -13.99
C ASP A 44 14.26 -8.65 -13.81
N GLN A 45 14.06 -9.46 -12.77
CA GLN A 45 12.83 -10.22 -12.51
C GLN A 45 12.07 -9.74 -11.27
N LEU A 46 12.71 -8.96 -10.39
CA LEU A 46 12.10 -8.42 -9.19
C LEU A 46 12.80 -7.14 -8.76
N ILE A 47 12.05 -6.29 -8.06
CA ILE A 47 12.56 -5.02 -7.53
C ILE A 47 12.32 -4.94 -6.03
N HIS A 48 13.32 -4.43 -5.32
CA HIS A 48 13.25 -4.18 -3.90
C HIS A 48 13.01 -2.71 -3.61
N MET A 49 12.31 -2.46 -2.51
CA MET A 49 12.06 -1.14 -1.95
C MET A 49 12.42 -1.13 -0.48
N ASN A 50 12.97 -0.01 -0.04
CA ASN A 50 13.25 0.27 1.35
C ASN A 50 12.10 1.12 1.91
N LEU A 51 11.53 0.66 3.02
CA LEU A 51 10.35 1.22 3.65
C LEU A 51 10.68 1.61 5.09
N THR A 52 10.36 2.84 5.47
CA THR A 52 10.28 3.26 6.88
C THR A 52 8.84 3.59 7.24
N THR A 53 8.29 2.88 8.22
CA THR A 53 6.93 3.10 8.71
C THR A 53 6.83 4.38 9.57
N LYS A 54 5.61 4.82 9.90
CA LYS A 54 5.41 6.00 10.77
C LYS A 54 5.98 5.81 12.18
N GLU A 55 6.11 4.55 12.63
CA GLU A 55 6.77 4.14 13.88
C GLU A 55 8.31 4.20 13.80
N LYS A 56 8.86 4.56 12.63
CA LYS A 56 10.30 4.57 12.33
C LYS A 56 10.92 3.18 12.24
N GLN A 57 10.11 2.15 12.02
CA GLN A 57 10.62 0.80 11.76
C GLN A 57 11.02 0.68 10.29
N ARG A 58 12.19 0.11 10.04
CA ARG A 58 12.72 -0.12 8.70
C ARG A 58 12.44 -1.53 8.22
N TYR A 59 12.26 -1.65 6.90
CA TYR A 59 12.09 -2.90 6.19
C TYR A 59 12.71 -2.80 4.80
N CYS A 60 13.17 -3.94 4.29
CA CYS A 60 13.36 -4.15 2.86
C CYS A 60 12.26 -5.08 2.37
N ILE A 61 11.58 -4.69 1.30
CA ILE A 61 10.45 -5.41 0.73
C ILE A 61 10.74 -5.71 -0.74
N GLU A 62 10.36 -6.89 -1.21
CA GLU A 62 10.38 -7.24 -2.63
C GLU A 62 9.00 -6.99 -3.26
N LEU A 63 9.00 -6.65 -4.53
CA LEU A 63 7.85 -6.61 -5.43
C LEU A 63 8.09 -7.59 -6.57
N THR A 64 7.18 -8.54 -6.70
CA THR A 64 7.16 -9.58 -7.74
C THR A 64 5.75 -9.72 -8.30
N ALA A 65 5.55 -10.59 -9.31
CA ALA A 65 4.22 -10.90 -9.83
C ALA A 65 3.28 -11.53 -8.77
N GLN A 66 3.83 -12.13 -7.71
CA GLN A 66 3.05 -12.68 -6.59
C GLN A 66 2.60 -11.58 -5.60
N GLY A 67 3.10 -10.36 -5.74
CA GLY A 67 2.81 -9.23 -4.86
C GLY A 67 4.03 -8.81 -4.04
N PHE A 68 3.76 -8.40 -2.79
CA PHE A 68 4.72 -7.77 -1.89
C PHE A 68 5.14 -8.72 -0.78
N ARG A 69 6.41 -8.69 -0.38
CA ARG A 69 6.92 -9.50 0.73
C ARG A 69 8.06 -8.82 1.46
N VAL A 70 8.15 -9.05 2.78
CA VAL A 70 9.29 -8.59 3.58
C VAL A 70 10.46 -9.54 3.41
N VAL A 71 11.61 -9.00 3.02
CA VAL A 71 12.87 -9.73 2.85
C VAL A 71 13.98 -9.25 3.79
N GLY A 72 13.73 -8.17 4.53
CA GLY A 72 14.65 -7.67 5.55
C GLY A 72 14.01 -6.71 6.54
N TYR A 73 14.66 -6.55 7.70
CA TYR A 73 14.26 -5.63 8.77
C TYR A 73 15.15 -4.39 8.86
N ASP A 74 16.04 -4.21 7.87
CA ASP A 74 16.78 -2.98 7.62
C ASP A 74 16.90 -2.77 6.09
N TYR A 75 17.44 -1.63 5.67
CA TYR A 75 17.55 -1.26 4.27
C TYR A 75 18.54 -2.17 3.53
N ASN A 76 18.15 -2.59 2.33
CA ASN A 76 18.92 -3.50 1.45
C ASN A 76 19.25 -4.86 2.11
N GLN A 77 18.58 -5.21 3.20
CA GLN A 77 18.71 -6.51 3.85
C GLN A 77 17.78 -7.51 3.15
N ILE A 78 18.31 -8.66 2.69
CA ILE A 78 17.53 -9.66 1.93
C ILE A 78 17.65 -11.10 2.49
N ASP A 79 18.11 -11.24 3.73
CA ASP A 79 18.32 -12.55 4.39
C ASP A 79 17.09 -13.08 5.15
N VAL A 80 15.96 -12.34 5.16
CA VAL A 80 14.72 -12.80 5.80
C VAL A 80 13.88 -13.54 4.78
N SER A 81 13.64 -14.82 5.03
CA SER A 81 12.71 -15.65 4.28
C SER A 81 11.35 -15.64 4.98
N SER A 82 10.52 -14.65 4.66
CA SER A 82 9.09 -14.69 4.97
C SER A 82 8.38 -15.53 3.91
N ASP A 83 7.35 -16.28 4.28
CA ASP A 83 6.43 -16.94 3.32
C ASP A 83 5.15 -16.11 3.08
N ASP A 84 5.00 -15.00 3.80
CA ASP A 84 3.82 -14.14 3.71
C ASP A 84 3.93 -13.16 2.53
N TYR A 85 3.21 -13.45 1.45
CA TYR A 85 2.96 -12.53 0.35
C TYR A 85 1.68 -11.72 0.60
N PHE A 86 1.71 -10.45 0.21
CA PHE A 86 0.59 -9.52 0.28
C PHE A 86 0.23 -9.08 -1.13
N GLU A 87 -1.07 -9.10 -1.44
CA GLU A 87 -1.57 -8.74 -2.77
C GLU A 87 -1.42 -7.24 -3.07
N THR A 88 -1.54 -6.39 -2.04
CA THR A 88 -1.49 -4.93 -2.18
C THR A 88 -0.52 -4.33 -1.19
N PRO A 89 0.07 -3.15 -1.49
CA PRO A 89 0.97 -2.49 -0.54
C PRO A 89 0.21 -2.04 0.72
N TYR A 90 -1.09 -1.78 0.62
CA TYR A 90 -1.94 -1.45 1.77
C TYR A 90 -2.14 -2.64 2.72
N ALA A 91 -2.32 -3.86 2.20
CA ALA A 91 -2.42 -5.06 3.03
C ALA A 91 -1.11 -5.34 3.79
N LEU A 92 0.03 -5.11 3.13
CA LEU A 92 1.34 -5.15 3.77
C LEU A 92 1.46 -4.09 4.87
N LEU A 93 1.14 -2.83 4.57
CA LEU A 93 1.22 -1.73 5.54
C LEU A 93 0.28 -1.91 6.71
N ASP A 94 -0.91 -2.49 6.51
CA ASP A 94 -1.82 -2.82 7.61
C ASP A 94 -1.14 -3.74 8.61
N LYS A 95 -0.43 -4.78 8.15
CA LYS A 95 0.31 -5.70 9.02
C LYS A 95 1.52 -5.01 9.69
N LEU A 96 2.29 -4.22 8.94
CA LEU A 96 3.58 -3.69 9.40
C LEU A 96 3.50 -2.42 10.25
N SER A 97 2.47 -1.59 10.07
CA SER A 97 2.39 -0.26 10.69
C SER A 97 1.06 -0.07 11.43
N PRO A 98 1.04 -0.29 12.75
CA PRO A 98 -0.12 0.02 13.59
C PRO A 98 -0.64 1.45 13.46
N LEU A 99 0.24 2.45 13.34
CA LEU A 99 -0.08 3.86 13.14
C LEU A 99 -0.73 4.11 11.78
N TYR A 100 -0.30 3.41 10.73
CA TYR A 100 -1.01 3.45 9.44
C TYR A 100 -2.45 2.94 9.61
N ARG A 101 -2.62 1.78 10.24
CA ARG A 101 -3.94 1.19 10.48
C ARG A 101 -4.84 2.13 11.30
N GLN A 102 -4.30 2.73 12.35
CA GLN A 102 -5.03 3.71 13.17
C GLN A 102 -5.43 4.94 12.36
N ALA A 103 -4.49 5.56 11.65
CA ALA A 103 -4.76 6.75 10.85
C ALA A 103 -5.79 6.49 9.73
N PHE A 104 -5.72 5.30 9.11
CA PHE A 104 -6.72 4.87 8.12
C PHE A 104 -8.11 4.73 8.76
N GLY A 105 -8.21 4.09 9.92
CA GLY A 105 -9.44 3.98 10.69
C GLY A 105 -10.02 5.33 11.08
N ASP A 106 -9.19 6.24 11.59
CA ASP A 106 -9.60 7.59 11.99
C ASP A 106 -10.11 8.40 10.79
N SER A 107 -9.48 8.27 9.63
CA SER A 107 -9.93 8.89 8.38
C SER A 107 -11.31 8.37 7.96
N LEU A 108 -11.54 7.05 8.08
CA LEU A 108 -12.82 6.43 7.75
C LEU A 108 -13.92 6.93 8.69
N VAL A 109 -13.67 6.93 10.00
CA VAL A 109 -14.61 7.44 11.01
C VAL A 109 -14.94 8.91 10.74
N SER A 110 -13.94 9.74 10.46
CA SER A 110 -14.11 11.17 10.18
C SER A 110 -15.01 11.39 8.95
N LYS A 111 -14.81 10.63 7.87
CA LYS A 111 -15.65 10.71 6.66
C LYS A 111 -17.09 10.25 6.93
N LEU A 112 -17.28 9.18 7.71
CA LEU A 112 -18.61 8.70 8.08
C LEU A 112 -19.38 9.74 8.92
N LEU A 113 -18.72 10.39 9.88
CA LEU A 113 -19.30 11.45 10.70
C LEU A 113 -19.69 12.69 9.87
N LEU A 114 -18.84 13.07 8.91
CA LEU A 114 -19.14 14.15 7.96
C LEU A 114 -20.42 13.84 7.17
N LEU A 115 -20.50 12.67 6.56
CA LEU A 115 -21.67 12.24 5.78
C LEU A 115 -22.95 12.18 6.61
N HIS A 116 -22.85 11.66 7.84
CA HIS A 116 -23.99 11.63 8.76
C HIS A 116 -24.49 13.03 9.11
N SER A 117 -23.58 13.99 9.27
CA SER A 117 -23.92 15.38 9.58
C SER A 117 -24.51 16.11 8.37
N SER A 118 -23.97 15.90 7.17
CA SER A 118 -24.52 16.47 5.93
C SER A 118 -25.93 15.97 5.63
N ARG A 119 -26.24 14.69 5.91
CA ARG A 119 -27.58 14.12 5.69
C ARG A 119 -28.66 14.72 6.60
N ARG A 120 -28.31 15.16 7.82
CA ARG A 120 -29.24 15.84 8.74
C ARG A 120 -29.57 17.28 8.31
N HIS A 121 -28.71 17.92 7.52
CA HIS A 121 -28.93 19.28 7.03
C HIS A 121 -29.82 19.34 5.77
N SER A 122 -29.94 18.24 5.02
CA SER A 122 -30.80 18.18 3.83
C SER A 122 -32.28 17.92 4.12
N THR A 123 -32.64 17.52 5.34
CA THR A 123 -34.02 17.15 5.72
C THR A 123 -34.79 18.27 6.44
N ASP A 124 -34.19 19.46 6.63
CA ASP A 124 -34.77 20.54 7.44
C ASP A 124 -35.21 21.78 6.62
N ASN A 125 -35.20 21.69 5.28
CA ASN A 125 -35.46 22.85 4.41
C ASN A 125 -36.67 22.63 3.50
N GLU A 126 -37.84 22.41 4.08
CA GLU A 126 -39.13 22.53 3.40
C GLU A 126 -39.88 23.73 4.00
N PRO A 127 -40.06 24.85 3.27
CA PRO A 127 -40.83 25.97 3.78
C PRO A 127 -42.32 25.61 3.77
N GLN A 128 -42.90 25.34 4.93
CA GLN A 128 -44.34 25.34 5.12
C GLN A 128 -44.86 26.79 4.98
N LEU A 129 -45.37 27.10 3.80
CA LEU A 129 -46.29 28.21 3.56
C LEU A 129 -47.70 27.63 3.64
N ASP A 130 -48.31 27.71 4.81
CA ASP A 130 -49.72 27.38 5.01
C ASP A 130 -50.50 28.69 5.25
N ASP A 131 -51.58 28.82 4.48
CA ASP A 131 -52.49 29.95 4.19
C ASP A 131 -53.15 30.61 5.42
#